data_AF-A0AA89BU17-F1
#
_entry.id   AF-A0AA89BU17-F1
#
_cell.length_a   1.000
_cell.length_b   1.000
_cell.length_c   1.000
_cell.angle_alpha   90.00
_cell.angle_beta   90.00
_cell.angle_gamma   90.00
#
_symmetry.space_group_name_H-M   'P 1'
#
loop_
_entity.id
_entity.type
_entity.pdbx_description
1 polymer ?
#
loop_
_entity_poly.entity_id
_entity_poly.type
_entity_poly.pdbx_seq_one_letter_code
_entity_poly.pdbx_strand_id
1 'polypeptide(L)'
;MSKPIVISGPSGSGKSTLLTRLFKEFPECFAFSVSHTTRNPRSGEENGKDYHFVTREQFEKMIDENGFLEHAQFSGNRYGTSKMAVEEIQKTGKICVLDVEINGVKSIKGTDLNAQYLFVKPPSMEALRERLQSRGTETKESLEKRLNTAKEALDYAEENGSYDHIIVNDDLEKAYTSLKDIVIERPKNFLNEDFSRLALTMKSAYRISLGKLPKLCYLGMQTSIDEIPTSYSISRSRRQDKIIRIYAGRVVNPGISNIVK
;
A
#
# COMPACT_ATOMS: atom_id res chain seq x y z
N MET A 1 -11.41 -4.44 -9.31
CA MET A 1 -11.03 -3.74 -8.07
C MET A 1 -9.60 -4.14 -7.72
N SER A 2 -8.79 -3.21 -7.24
CA SER A 2 -7.46 -3.51 -6.71
C SER A 2 -7.59 -4.33 -5.43
N LYS A 3 -6.76 -5.38 -5.29
CA LYS A 3 -6.78 -6.25 -4.09
C LYS A 3 -6.28 -5.47 -2.87
N PRO A 4 -6.96 -5.54 -1.71
CA PRO A 4 -6.44 -5.01 -0.45
C PRO A 4 -5.11 -5.66 -0.07
N ILE A 5 -4.35 -4.95 0.75
CA ILE A 5 -3.08 -5.42 1.31
C ILE A 5 -3.29 -5.59 2.81
N VAL A 6 -3.04 -6.79 3.31
CA VAL A 6 -2.98 -7.07 4.74
C VAL A 6 -1.51 -7.21 5.11
N ILE A 7 -1.00 -6.31 5.92
CA ILE A 7 0.37 -6.34 6.44
C ILE A 7 0.35 -6.75 7.91
N SER A 8 1.24 -7.68 8.27
CA SER A 8 1.41 -8.14 9.64
C SER A 8 2.90 -8.29 9.99
N GLY A 9 3.20 -8.52 11.25
CA GLY A 9 4.55 -8.60 11.78
C GLY A 9 4.62 -8.16 13.24
N PRO A 10 5.63 -8.59 14.00
CA PRO A 10 5.73 -8.25 15.40
C PRO A 10 5.88 -6.75 15.64
N SER A 11 5.48 -6.29 16.82
CA SER A 11 5.75 -4.90 17.25
C SER A 11 7.26 -4.66 17.24
N GLY A 12 7.71 -3.60 16.57
CA GLY A 12 9.15 -3.32 16.38
C GLY A 12 9.75 -3.86 15.08
N SER A 13 8.99 -4.57 14.24
CA SER A 13 9.47 -5.04 12.93
C SER A 13 9.64 -3.92 11.89
N GLY A 14 9.05 -2.75 12.11
CA GLY A 14 9.19 -1.57 11.24
C GLY A 14 8.05 -1.35 10.24
N LYS A 15 6.92 -2.06 10.38
CA LYS A 15 5.70 -1.88 9.55
C LYS A 15 5.31 -0.42 9.39
N SER A 16 5.11 0.29 10.50
CA SER A 16 4.65 1.68 10.48
C SER A 16 5.62 2.57 9.70
N THR A 17 6.93 2.38 9.83
CA THR A 17 7.93 3.14 9.07
C THR A 17 7.82 2.90 7.57
N LEU A 18 7.66 1.63 7.15
CA LEU A 18 7.49 1.26 5.75
C LEU A 18 6.18 1.82 5.18
N LEU A 19 5.08 1.70 5.92
CA LEU A 19 3.76 2.22 5.52
C LEU A 19 3.74 3.74 5.44
N THR A 20 4.28 4.45 6.43
CA THR A 20 4.38 5.92 6.39
C THR A 20 5.14 6.37 5.16
N ARG A 21 6.23 5.69 4.80
CA ARG A 21 6.98 6.01 3.59
C ARG A 21 6.16 5.73 2.32
N LEU A 22 5.46 4.59 2.27
CA LEU A 22 4.59 4.20 1.15
C LEU A 22 3.47 5.23 0.92
N PHE A 23 2.76 5.62 1.97
CA PHE A 23 1.68 6.62 1.88
C PHE A 23 2.20 8.01 1.51
N LYS A 24 3.41 8.37 1.95
CA LYS A 24 4.04 9.64 1.58
C LYS A 24 4.45 9.67 0.11
N GLU A 25 4.95 8.56 -0.42
CA GLU A 25 5.37 8.48 -1.83
C GLU A 25 4.17 8.34 -2.78
N PHE A 26 3.12 7.63 -2.35
CA PHE A 26 1.96 7.28 -3.17
C PHE A 26 0.60 7.63 -2.52
N PRO A 27 0.37 8.90 -2.13
CA PRO A 27 -0.83 9.31 -1.37
C PRO A 27 -2.14 9.15 -2.15
N GLU A 28 -2.08 9.15 -3.49
CA GLU A 28 -3.24 8.98 -4.36
C GLU A 28 -3.56 7.52 -4.68
N CYS A 29 -2.67 6.60 -4.34
CA CYS A 29 -2.80 5.19 -4.74
C CYS A 29 -3.14 4.27 -3.55
N PHE A 30 -2.74 4.63 -2.32
CA PHE A 30 -2.99 3.82 -1.13
C PHE A 30 -3.76 4.61 -0.08
N ALA A 31 -4.57 3.91 0.70
CA ALA A 31 -5.20 4.45 1.90
C ALA A 31 -5.17 3.42 3.02
N PHE A 32 -4.97 3.91 4.25
CA PHE A 32 -4.94 3.08 5.45
C PHE A 32 -6.37 2.85 5.97
N SER A 33 -6.70 1.60 6.28
CA SER A 33 -7.95 1.27 6.96
C SER A 33 -7.82 1.60 8.45
N VAL A 34 -8.41 2.71 8.86
CA VAL A 34 -8.42 3.14 10.27
C VAL A 34 -9.27 2.15 11.09
N SER A 35 -8.64 1.44 12.02
CA SER A 35 -9.33 0.48 12.89
C SER A 35 -10.17 1.19 13.96
N HIS A 36 -11.13 0.47 14.53
CA HIS A 36 -11.89 0.92 15.70
C HIS A 36 -11.20 0.45 16.98
N THR A 37 -11.30 1.22 18.07
CA THR A 37 -10.85 0.78 19.39
C THR A 37 -11.71 1.32 20.51
N THR A 38 -11.82 0.55 21.61
CA THR A 38 -12.45 1.00 22.86
C THR A 38 -11.47 1.68 23.82
N ARG A 39 -10.19 1.75 23.46
CA ARG A 39 -9.19 2.45 24.27
C ARG A 39 -9.42 3.95 24.17
N ASN A 40 -9.15 4.70 25.24
CA ASN A 40 -9.11 6.16 25.14
C ASN A 40 -7.94 6.64 24.24
N PRO A 41 -8.12 7.73 23.47
CA PRO A 41 -7.03 8.35 22.72
C PRO A 41 -5.85 8.71 23.62
N ARG A 42 -4.62 8.52 23.12
CA ARG A 42 -3.41 9.09 23.72
C ARG A 42 -3.23 10.54 23.30
N SER A 43 -2.37 11.28 23.99
CA SER A 43 -1.99 12.64 23.60
C SER A 43 -1.48 12.66 22.16
N GLY A 44 -2.13 13.45 21.31
CA GLY A 44 -1.80 13.59 19.89
C GLY A 44 -2.50 12.61 18.94
N GLU A 45 -3.23 11.60 19.44
CA GLU A 45 -4.07 10.74 18.58
C GLU A 45 -5.38 11.48 18.23
N GLU A 46 -5.80 11.39 16.97
CA GLU A 46 -7.01 12.01 16.42
C GLU A 46 -8.03 10.95 16.00
N ASN A 47 -9.30 11.16 16.36
CA ASN A 47 -10.39 10.28 15.99
C ASN A 47 -10.64 10.30 14.47
N GLY A 48 -10.76 9.12 13.86
CA GLY A 48 -10.92 8.94 12.41
C GLY A 48 -9.61 9.02 11.61
N LYS A 49 -8.47 9.21 12.28
CA LYS A 49 -7.14 9.22 11.66
C LYS A 49 -6.24 8.13 12.23
N ASP A 50 -6.09 8.10 13.55
CA ASP A 50 -5.30 7.06 14.22
C ASP A 50 -6.17 5.84 14.52
N TYR A 51 -7.36 6.08 15.10
CA TYR A 51 -8.41 5.09 15.31
C TYR A 51 -9.78 5.75 15.24
N HIS A 52 -10.82 4.95 15.01
CA HIS A 52 -12.18 5.30 15.42
C HIS A 52 -12.34 4.91 16.89
N PHE A 53 -12.24 5.90 17.77
CA PHE A 53 -12.42 5.73 19.21
C PHE A 53 -13.90 5.66 19.54
N VAL A 54 -14.35 4.49 19.97
CA VAL A 54 -15.77 4.18 20.25
C VAL A 54 -15.93 3.68 21.67
N THR A 55 -17.14 3.78 22.23
CA THR A 55 -17.40 3.16 23.53
C THR A 55 -17.44 1.64 23.40
N ARG A 56 -17.34 0.93 24.53
CA ARG A 56 -17.43 -0.53 24.53
C ARG A 56 -18.80 -0.98 24.01
N GLU A 57 -19.87 -0.32 24.43
CA GLU A 57 -21.24 -0.63 24.03
C GLU A 57 -21.43 -0.46 22.51
N GLN A 58 -20.87 0.60 21.93
CA GLN A 58 -20.86 0.80 20.47
C GLN A 58 -20.09 -0.31 19.76
N PHE A 59 -18.93 -0.70 20.30
CA PHE A 59 -18.13 -1.77 19.72
C PHE A 59 -18.86 -3.13 19.75
N GLU A 60 -19.48 -3.50 20.88
CA GLU A 60 -20.26 -4.75 20.98
C GLU A 60 -21.44 -4.74 20.00
N LYS A 61 -22.14 -3.61 19.87
CA LYS A 61 -23.22 -3.47 18.88
C LYS A 61 -22.73 -3.72 17.45
N MET A 62 -21.56 -3.20 17.09
CA MET A 62 -20.96 -3.46 15.78
C MET A 62 -20.58 -4.93 15.58
N ILE A 63 -20.21 -5.65 16.66
CA ILE A 63 -20.00 -7.11 16.60
C ILE A 63 -21.34 -7.81 16.33
N ASP A 64 -22.40 -7.47 17.06
CA ASP A 64 -23.74 -8.07 16.92
C ASP A 64 -24.31 -7.86 15.50
N GLU A 65 -23.99 -6.73 14.88
CA GLU A 65 -24.36 -6.39 13.50
C GLU A 65 -23.42 -7.00 12.44
N ASN A 66 -22.45 -7.83 12.84
CA ASN A 66 -21.45 -8.43 11.95
C ASN A 66 -20.66 -7.37 11.14
N GLY A 67 -20.39 -6.21 11.75
CA GLY A 67 -19.77 -5.05 11.11
C GLY A 67 -18.25 -5.12 10.94
N PHE A 68 -17.59 -6.08 11.58
CA PHE A 68 -16.14 -6.24 11.54
C PHE A 68 -15.68 -7.37 10.60
N LEU A 69 -14.56 -7.15 9.91
CA LEU A 69 -13.81 -8.20 9.21
C LEU A 69 -13.05 -9.07 10.21
N GLU A 70 -12.48 -8.42 11.22
CA GLU A 70 -11.83 -9.04 12.36
C GLU A 70 -11.98 -8.13 13.58
N HIS A 71 -11.96 -8.73 14.76
CA HIS A 71 -11.81 -8.00 16.00
C HIS A 71 -11.07 -8.85 17.02
N ALA A 72 -10.35 -8.19 17.93
CA ALA A 72 -9.60 -8.82 19.00
C ALA A 72 -9.65 -7.99 20.28
N GLN A 73 -9.28 -8.62 21.40
CA GLN A 73 -9.06 -7.92 22.66
C GLN A 73 -7.57 -7.93 23.00
N PHE A 74 -7.01 -6.76 23.28
CA PHE A 74 -5.62 -6.59 23.67
C PHE A 74 -5.51 -5.63 24.86
N SER A 75 -4.82 -6.08 25.92
CA SER A 75 -4.66 -5.32 27.18
C SER A 75 -5.98 -4.72 27.70
N GLY A 76 -7.05 -5.52 27.68
CA GLY A 76 -8.38 -5.13 28.17
C GLY A 76 -9.21 -4.28 27.20
N ASN A 77 -8.61 -3.73 26.14
CA ASN A 77 -9.30 -2.94 25.12
C ASN A 77 -9.63 -3.78 23.89
N ARG A 78 -10.70 -3.43 23.18
CA ARG A 78 -11.05 -4.07 21.91
C ARG A 78 -10.50 -3.27 20.73
N TYR A 79 -10.18 -3.99 19.66
CA TYR A 79 -9.73 -3.46 18.38
C TYR A 79 -10.44 -4.22 17.27
N GLY A 80 -10.74 -3.56 16.15
CA GLY A 80 -11.32 -4.25 15.00
C GLY A 80 -11.32 -3.43 13.74
N THR A 81 -11.26 -4.13 12.62
CA THR A 81 -11.27 -3.53 11.28
C THR A 81 -12.68 -3.64 10.70
N SER A 82 -13.36 -2.51 10.49
CA SER A 82 -14.75 -2.54 10.01
C SER A 82 -14.81 -2.87 8.52
N LYS A 83 -15.82 -3.65 8.12
CA LYS A 83 -16.10 -3.96 6.70
C LYS A 83 -16.34 -2.66 5.91
N MET A 84 -17.11 -1.75 6.51
CA MET A 84 -17.44 -0.46 5.92
C MET A 84 -16.20 0.39 5.60
N ALA A 85 -15.22 0.49 6.51
CA ALA A 85 -14.01 1.28 6.27
C ALA A 85 -13.22 0.75 5.07
N VAL A 86 -13.15 -0.57 4.93
CA VAL A 86 -12.47 -1.21 3.80
C VAL A 86 -13.23 -0.96 2.49
N GLU A 87 -14.56 -1.13 2.50
CA GLU A 87 -15.40 -0.89 1.32
C GLU A 87 -15.36 0.58 0.86
N GLU A 88 -15.38 1.53 1.78
CA GLU A 88 -15.30 2.96 1.48
C GLU A 88 -13.98 3.31 0.78
N ILE A 89 -12.86 2.78 1.28
CA ILE A 89 -11.56 2.95 0.63
C ILE A 89 -11.58 2.33 -0.77
N GLN A 90 -12.10 1.11 -0.93
CA GLN A 90 -12.18 0.45 -2.23
C GLN A 90 -13.01 1.26 -3.24
N LYS A 91 -14.09 1.92 -2.80
CA LYS A 91 -14.93 2.80 -3.65
C LYS A 91 -14.16 4.02 -4.17
N THR A 92 -13.11 4.47 -3.49
CA THR A 92 -12.25 5.57 -3.97
C THR A 92 -11.30 5.16 -5.10
N GLY A 93 -11.16 3.85 -5.38
CA GLY A 93 -10.17 3.32 -6.31
C GLY A 93 -8.76 3.17 -5.74
N LYS A 94 -8.54 3.54 -4.46
CA LYS A 94 -7.27 3.33 -3.76
C LYS A 94 -7.11 1.88 -3.28
N ILE A 95 -5.88 1.46 -3.14
CA ILE A 95 -5.51 0.18 -2.51
C ILE A 95 -5.65 0.34 -0.99
N CYS A 96 -6.58 -0.42 -0.41
CA CYS A 96 -6.78 -0.47 1.04
C CYS A 96 -5.65 -1.26 1.71
N VAL A 97 -5.02 -0.66 2.72
CA VAL A 97 -3.97 -1.29 3.52
C VAL A 97 -4.45 -1.49 4.95
N LEU A 98 -4.37 -2.73 5.44
CA LEU A 98 -4.75 -3.14 6.80
C LEU A 98 -3.48 -3.57 7.55
N ASP A 99 -3.17 -2.94 8.69
CA ASP A 99 -2.11 -3.37 9.61
C ASP A 99 -2.73 -4.14 10.78
N VAL A 100 -2.55 -5.46 10.81
CA VAL A 100 -3.22 -6.35 11.77
C VAL A 100 -2.25 -7.35 12.38
N GLU A 101 -2.59 -7.85 13.57
CA GLU A 101 -1.86 -8.95 14.22
C GLU A 101 -2.21 -10.32 13.59
N ILE A 102 -1.48 -11.37 13.98
CA ILE A 102 -1.64 -12.73 13.44
C ILE A 102 -3.08 -13.22 13.51
N ASN A 103 -3.76 -12.99 14.63
CA ASN A 103 -5.15 -13.43 14.80
C ASN A 103 -6.09 -12.68 13.86
N GLY A 104 -5.80 -11.40 13.57
CA GLY A 104 -6.49 -10.64 12.55
C GLY A 104 -6.24 -11.22 11.15
N VAL A 105 -5.00 -11.61 10.82
CA VAL A 105 -4.67 -12.29 9.55
C VAL A 105 -5.47 -13.57 9.39
N LYS A 106 -5.49 -14.44 10.41
CA LYS A 106 -6.23 -15.71 10.40
C LYS A 106 -7.73 -15.47 10.20
N SER A 107 -8.30 -14.50 10.91
CA SER A 107 -9.72 -14.12 10.76
C SER A 107 -10.03 -13.62 9.35
N ILE A 108 -9.22 -12.69 8.83
CA ILE A 108 -9.43 -12.10 7.49
C ILE A 108 -9.28 -13.16 6.39
N LYS A 109 -8.38 -14.14 6.52
CA LYS A 109 -8.29 -15.27 5.57
C LYS A 109 -9.56 -16.12 5.50
N GLY A 110 -10.37 -16.13 6.56
CA GLY A 110 -11.69 -16.76 6.57
C GLY A 110 -12.80 -15.95 5.90
N THR A 111 -12.50 -14.73 5.42
CA THR A 111 -13.46 -13.84 4.74
C THR A 111 -13.28 -13.86 3.22
N ASP A 112 -14.16 -13.18 2.51
CA ASP A 112 -14.15 -13.02 1.05
C ASP A 112 -13.31 -11.82 0.56
N LEU A 113 -12.55 -11.17 1.46
CA LEU A 113 -11.79 -9.94 1.15
C LEU A 113 -10.77 -10.10 0.01
N ASN A 114 -10.30 -11.33 -0.26
CA ASN A 114 -9.32 -11.65 -1.31
C ASN A 114 -8.12 -10.68 -1.32
N ALA A 115 -7.50 -10.52 -0.15
CA ALA A 115 -6.35 -9.66 0.05
C ALA A 115 -5.03 -10.33 -0.34
N GLN A 116 -3.98 -9.52 -0.49
CA GLN A 116 -2.59 -9.95 -0.52
C GLN A 116 -2.01 -9.83 0.90
N TYR A 117 -1.36 -10.88 1.40
CA TYR A 117 -0.87 -10.99 2.77
C TYR A 117 0.65 -10.85 2.82
N LEU A 118 1.13 -9.82 3.52
CA LEU A 118 2.54 -9.49 3.64
C LEU A 118 2.97 -9.58 5.10
N PHE A 119 4.12 -10.20 5.36
CA PHE A 119 4.71 -10.26 6.70
C PHE A 119 6.02 -9.49 6.75
N VAL A 120 6.15 -8.56 7.69
CA VAL A 120 7.40 -7.83 7.95
C VAL A 120 8.16 -8.51 9.08
N LYS A 121 9.23 -9.21 8.72
CA LYS A 121 10.11 -9.97 9.61
C LYS A 121 11.26 -9.06 10.11
N PRO A 122 11.50 -8.95 11.43
CA PRO A 122 12.74 -8.34 11.93
C PRO A 122 13.95 -9.20 11.54
N PRO A 123 15.17 -8.64 11.51
CA PRO A 123 16.35 -9.40 11.10
C PRO A 123 16.70 -10.52 12.08
N SER A 124 16.45 -10.31 13.37
CA SER A 124 16.53 -11.34 14.41
C SER A 124 15.66 -10.98 15.61
N MET A 125 15.48 -11.93 16.55
CA MET A 125 14.78 -11.70 17.81
C MET A 125 15.56 -10.75 18.74
N GLU A 126 16.89 -10.80 18.68
CA GLU A 126 17.79 -9.90 19.43
C GLU A 126 17.61 -8.46 18.95
N ALA A 127 17.65 -8.25 17.63
CA ALA A 127 17.42 -6.93 17.05
C ALA A 127 16.01 -6.39 17.37
N LEU A 128 15.00 -7.28 17.42
CA LEU A 128 13.65 -6.90 17.84
C LEU A 128 13.62 -6.47 19.32
N ARG A 129 14.29 -7.22 20.21
CA ARG A 129 14.40 -6.89 21.63
C ARG A 129 15.06 -5.53 21.84
N GLU A 130 16.17 -5.27 21.17
CA GLU A 130 16.86 -3.97 21.24
C GLU A 130 15.95 -2.81 20.81
N ARG A 131 15.23 -2.96 19.69
CA ARG A 131 14.26 -1.95 19.19
C ARG A 131 13.08 -1.72 20.13
N LEU A 132 12.64 -2.75 20.87
CA LEU A 132 11.56 -2.62 21.85
C LEU A 132 12.04 -1.92 23.12
N GLN A 133 13.25 -2.26 23.60
CA GLN A 133 13.85 -1.63 24.78
C GLN A 133 14.21 -0.17 24.55
N SER A 134 14.72 0.18 23.36
CA SER A 134 15.13 1.55 23.02
C SER A 134 13.98 2.56 23.05
N ARG A 135 12.72 2.11 23.01
CA ARG A 135 11.54 2.97 23.13
C ARG A 135 11.31 3.49 24.55
N GLY A 136 11.92 2.87 25.56
CA GLY A 136 11.85 3.33 26.95
C GLY A 136 10.48 3.21 27.63
N THR A 137 9.47 2.65 26.95
CA THR A 137 8.09 2.55 27.45
C THR A 137 7.73 1.16 28.02
N GLU A 138 8.65 0.20 27.94
CA GLU A 138 8.36 -1.20 28.28
C GLU A 138 8.79 -1.55 29.70
N THR A 139 7.90 -2.16 30.48
CA THR A 139 8.28 -2.91 31.67
C THR A 139 8.89 -4.26 31.24
N LYS A 140 9.66 -4.91 32.14
CA LYS A 140 10.19 -6.26 31.86
C LYS A 140 9.07 -7.24 31.46
N GLU A 141 7.94 -7.20 32.16
CA GLU A 141 6.80 -8.06 31.86
C GLU A 141 6.15 -7.76 30.50
N SER A 142 5.97 -6.48 30.16
CA SER A 142 5.44 -6.07 28.84
C SER A 142 6.37 -6.50 27.70
N LEU A 143 7.68 -6.36 27.92
CA LEU A 143 8.70 -6.76 26.94
C LEU A 143 8.65 -8.27 26.66
N GLU A 144 8.66 -9.11 27.71
CA GLU A 144 8.59 -10.57 27.54
C GLU A 144 7.30 -11.01 26.85
N LYS A 145 6.15 -10.41 27.21
CA LYS A 145 4.88 -10.69 26.52
C LYS A 145 4.98 -10.39 25.02
N ARG A 146 5.53 -9.23 24.65
CA ARG A 146 5.71 -8.86 23.23
C ARG A 146 6.69 -9.76 22.49
N LEU A 147 7.77 -10.20 23.14
CA LEU A 147 8.73 -11.12 22.54
C LEU A 147 8.12 -12.51 22.33
N ASN A 148 7.29 -13.00 23.27
CA ASN A 148 6.55 -14.25 23.09
C ASN A 148 5.56 -14.15 21.92
N THR A 149 4.76 -13.08 21.85
CA THR A 149 3.88 -12.83 20.71
C THR A 149 4.66 -12.71 19.40
N ALA A 150 5.86 -12.13 19.43
CA ALA A 150 6.70 -12.03 18.25
C ALA A 150 7.21 -13.39 17.78
N LYS A 151 7.57 -14.28 18.71
CA LYS A 151 7.95 -15.66 18.39
C LYS A 151 6.79 -16.40 17.71
N GLU A 152 5.59 -16.33 18.28
CA GLU A 152 4.38 -16.91 17.67
C GLU A 152 4.11 -16.35 16.26
N ALA A 153 4.40 -15.06 16.04
CA ALA A 153 4.27 -14.41 14.72
C ALA A 153 5.25 -14.98 13.69
N LEU A 154 6.49 -15.23 14.11
CA LEU A 154 7.52 -15.79 13.26
C LEU A 154 7.21 -17.23 12.91
N ASP A 155 6.81 -18.04 13.90
CA ASP A 155 6.45 -19.44 13.70
C ASP A 155 5.28 -19.56 12.70
N TYR A 156 4.23 -18.74 12.87
CA TYR A 156 3.10 -18.71 11.93
C TYR A 156 3.51 -18.24 10.52
N ALA A 157 4.45 -17.31 10.41
CA ALA A 157 4.93 -16.82 9.12
C ALA A 157 5.74 -17.87 8.33
N GLU A 158 6.27 -18.88 9.00
CA GLU A 158 7.00 -20.00 8.38
C GLU A 158 6.06 -21.12 7.92
N GLU A 159 4.79 -21.12 8.34
CA GLU A 159 3.77 -22.03 7.83
C GLU A 159 3.45 -21.74 6.35
N ASN A 160 3.35 -22.81 5.54
CA ASN A 160 3.04 -22.69 4.12
C ASN A 160 1.65 -22.07 3.89
N GLY A 161 1.59 -21.00 3.10
CA GLY A 161 0.34 -20.31 2.75
C GLY A 161 -0.15 -19.27 3.78
N SER A 162 0.60 -19.06 4.87
CA SER A 162 0.29 -18.01 5.85
C SER A 162 0.43 -16.61 5.28
N TYR A 163 1.45 -16.36 4.47
CA TYR A 163 1.65 -15.07 3.78
C TYR A 163 2.06 -15.29 2.34
N ASP A 164 1.66 -14.36 1.47
CA ASP A 164 2.08 -14.36 0.06
C ASP A 164 3.54 -13.88 -0.07
N HIS A 165 3.96 -12.96 0.81
CA HIS A 165 5.30 -12.40 0.80
C HIS A 165 5.83 -12.15 2.22
N ILE A 166 7.14 -12.40 2.40
CA ILE A 166 7.89 -12.06 3.62
C ILE A 166 8.92 -10.99 3.26
N ILE A 167 8.90 -9.88 4.00
CA ILE A 167 9.84 -8.76 3.85
C ILE A 167 10.72 -8.73 5.10
N VAL A 168 12.01 -9.03 4.94
CA VAL A 168 12.99 -8.91 6.02
C VAL A 168 13.41 -7.44 6.13
N ASN A 169 13.32 -6.87 7.34
CA ASN A 169 13.67 -5.47 7.61
C ASN A 169 14.99 -5.34 8.39
N ASP A 170 16.05 -5.85 7.77
CA ASP A 170 17.45 -5.69 8.17
C ASP A 170 17.99 -4.31 7.76
N ASP A 171 17.64 -3.86 6.55
CA ASP A 171 17.93 -2.55 5.98
C ASP A 171 16.64 -1.90 5.48
N LEU A 172 16.38 -0.67 5.93
CA LEU A 172 15.12 0.03 5.65
C LEU A 172 14.92 0.30 4.15
N GLU A 173 15.99 0.62 3.41
CA GLU A 173 15.90 0.94 1.98
C GLU A 173 15.61 -0.32 1.16
N LYS A 174 16.29 -1.42 1.48
CA LYS A 174 16.03 -2.73 0.84
C LYS A 174 14.61 -3.22 1.15
N ALA A 175 14.21 -3.17 2.42
CA ALA A 175 12.87 -3.60 2.84
C ALA A 175 11.77 -2.78 2.16
N TYR A 176 11.97 -1.46 2.04
CA TYR A 176 11.04 -0.58 1.37
C TYR A 176 10.99 -0.82 -0.15
N THR A 177 12.14 -1.07 -0.78
CA THR A 177 12.20 -1.43 -2.20
C THR A 177 11.42 -2.72 -2.46
N SER A 178 11.64 -3.76 -1.65
CA SER A 178 10.89 -5.02 -1.72
C SER A 178 9.39 -4.80 -1.53
N LEU A 179 8.98 -4.01 -0.52
CA LEU A 179 7.56 -3.68 -0.31
C LEU A 179 6.97 -3.03 -1.57
N LYS A 180 7.66 -2.01 -2.10
CA LYS A 180 7.22 -1.28 -3.28
C LYS A 180 7.06 -2.21 -4.48
N ASP A 181 8.03 -3.05 -4.75
CA ASP A 181 7.98 -3.98 -5.89
C ASP A 181 6.78 -4.92 -5.78
N ILE A 182 6.51 -5.47 -4.58
CA ILE A 182 5.37 -6.35 -4.32
C ILE A 182 4.02 -5.66 -4.57
N VAL A 183 3.86 -4.41 -4.10
CA VAL A 183 2.56 -3.71 -4.08
C VAL A 183 2.30 -2.89 -5.34
N ILE A 184 3.33 -2.62 -6.14
CA ILE A 184 3.26 -1.84 -7.37
C ILE A 184 3.24 -2.75 -8.63
N GLU A 185 3.86 -3.94 -8.62
CA GLU A 185 4.01 -4.78 -9.84
C GLU A 185 2.75 -5.52 -10.34
N ARG A 186 1.51 -5.13 -10.00
CA ARG A 186 0.30 -5.71 -10.62
C ARG A 186 -0.67 -4.69 -11.25
N PRO A 187 -1.00 -4.82 -12.56
CA PRO A 187 -0.21 -5.36 -13.67
C PRO A 187 0.03 -4.35 -14.81
N LYS A 188 1.16 -4.54 -15.51
CA LYS A 188 1.61 -3.92 -16.77
C LYS A 188 0.60 -4.03 -17.95
N ASN A 189 -0.58 -4.62 -17.74
CA ASN A 189 -1.64 -4.80 -18.74
C ASN A 189 -2.69 -3.68 -18.75
N PHE A 190 -2.67 -2.75 -17.79
CA PHE A 190 -3.55 -1.56 -17.80
C PHE A 190 -2.98 -0.36 -18.57
N LEU A 191 -1.76 -0.48 -19.11
CA LEU A 191 -0.98 0.68 -19.56
C LEU A 191 -1.13 1.04 -21.04
N ASN A 192 -1.86 0.27 -21.87
CA ASN A 192 -1.86 0.51 -23.32
C ASN A 192 -3.14 1.18 -23.87
N GLU A 193 -4.34 0.75 -23.46
CA GLU A 193 -5.59 1.30 -24.05
C GLU A 193 -6.13 2.52 -23.30
N ASP A 194 -6.14 2.49 -21.97
CA ASP A 194 -6.67 3.60 -21.16
C ASP A 194 -5.72 4.80 -21.11
N PHE A 195 -4.41 4.55 -21.11
CA PHE A 195 -3.39 5.61 -21.16
C PHE A 195 -3.50 6.47 -22.42
N SER A 196 -3.83 5.85 -23.55
CA SER A 196 -4.03 6.55 -24.83
C SER A 196 -5.24 7.47 -24.79
N ARG A 197 -6.37 7.01 -24.21
CA ARG A 197 -7.59 7.81 -24.04
C ARG A 197 -7.40 8.93 -23.01
N LEU A 198 -6.74 8.63 -21.91
CA LEU A 198 -6.48 9.59 -20.84
C LEU A 198 -5.50 10.69 -21.28
N ALA A 199 -4.43 10.33 -21.99
CA ALA A 199 -3.49 11.29 -22.56
C ALA A 199 -4.15 12.19 -23.63
N LEU A 200 -5.06 11.65 -24.43
CA LEU A 200 -5.87 12.43 -25.38
C LEU A 200 -6.81 13.41 -24.66
N THR A 201 -7.46 12.96 -23.58
CA THR A 201 -8.40 13.76 -22.78
C THR A 201 -7.68 14.87 -22.02
N MET A 202 -6.51 14.57 -21.44
CA MET A 202 -5.65 15.55 -20.77
C MET A 202 -5.05 16.56 -21.75
N LYS A 203 -4.70 16.15 -22.98
CA LYS A 203 -4.28 17.08 -24.05
C LYS A 203 -5.40 18.04 -24.48
N SER A 204 -6.66 17.57 -24.55
CA SER A 204 -7.79 18.45 -24.82
C SER A 204 -8.08 19.42 -23.66
N ALA A 205 -7.94 18.97 -22.41
CA ALA A 205 -8.15 19.82 -21.24
C ALA A 205 -7.03 20.86 -21.04
N TYR A 206 -5.78 20.51 -21.34
CA TYR A 206 -4.63 21.42 -21.30
C TYR A 206 -4.73 22.55 -22.34
N ARG A 207 -5.35 22.28 -23.49
CA ARG A 207 -5.59 23.31 -24.52
C ARG A 207 -6.64 24.36 -24.11
N ILE A 208 -7.37 24.13 -23.02
CA ILE A 208 -8.49 24.97 -22.55
C ILE A 208 -8.15 25.71 -21.24
N SER A 209 -7.15 25.27 -20.47
CA SER A 209 -6.88 25.75 -19.12
C SER A 209 -5.39 26.02 -18.89
N LEU A 210 -5.00 27.29 -18.79
CA LEU A 210 -3.67 27.75 -18.36
C LEU A 210 -3.48 27.56 -16.84
N GLY A 211 -3.61 26.32 -16.34
CA GLY A 211 -3.50 26.01 -14.91
C GLY A 211 -2.99 24.60 -14.65
N LYS A 212 -2.16 24.45 -13.61
CA LYS A 212 -1.46 23.21 -13.21
C LYS A 212 -2.38 21.99 -13.20
N LEU A 213 -1.93 20.90 -13.82
CA LEU A 213 -2.63 19.61 -13.85
C LEU A 213 -2.58 18.92 -12.46
N PRO A 214 -3.66 18.25 -12.02
CA PRO A 214 -3.60 17.32 -10.90
C PRO A 214 -2.72 16.12 -11.28
N LYS A 215 -1.91 15.63 -10.32
CA LYS A 215 -1.16 14.37 -10.47
C LYS A 215 -2.18 13.23 -10.60
N LEU A 216 -2.38 12.70 -11.81
CA LEU A 216 -3.06 11.42 -11.96
C LEU A 216 -2.10 10.29 -11.53
N CYS A 217 -2.55 9.45 -10.60
CA CYS A 217 -1.84 8.23 -10.20
C CYS A 217 -1.91 7.24 -11.38
N TYR A 218 -0.88 7.22 -12.22
CA TYR A 218 -0.64 6.12 -13.15
C TYR A 218 0.73 5.52 -12.85
N LEU A 219 0.71 4.31 -12.30
CA LEU A 219 1.86 3.53 -11.87
C LEU A 219 2.73 3.15 -13.07
N GLY A 220 4.01 3.52 -13.02
CA GLY A 220 5.08 2.76 -13.70
C GLY A 220 6.03 3.49 -14.64
N MET A 221 5.86 4.79 -14.92
CA MET A 221 6.84 5.56 -15.69
C MET A 221 7.07 6.94 -15.07
N GLN A 222 8.23 7.13 -14.42
CA GLN A 222 8.84 8.46 -14.31
C GLN A 222 9.37 8.85 -15.69
N THR A 223 8.49 9.22 -16.61
CA THR A 223 8.89 10.01 -17.77
C THR A 223 8.40 11.42 -17.52
N SER A 224 9.32 12.38 -17.51
CA SER A 224 8.94 13.79 -17.60
C SER A 224 8.06 13.94 -18.86
N ILE A 225 6.98 14.71 -18.78
CA ILE A 225 6.09 14.95 -19.95
C ILE A 225 6.89 15.60 -21.10
N ASP A 226 8.02 16.25 -20.76
CA ASP A 226 8.96 16.88 -21.69
C ASP A 226 9.74 15.88 -22.55
N GLU A 227 9.80 14.59 -22.19
CA GLU A 227 10.45 13.52 -22.96
C GLU A 227 9.50 12.81 -23.96
N ILE A 228 8.22 13.19 -23.98
CA ILE A 228 7.26 12.62 -24.95
C ILE A 228 7.53 13.26 -26.32
N PRO A 229 7.90 12.48 -27.36
CA PRO A 229 8.18 13.03 -28.69
C PRO A 229 6.99 13.85 -29.21
N THR A 230 7.25 15.10 -29.58
CA THR A 230 6.26 16.07 -30.07
C THR A 230 5.77 15.79 -31.49
N SER A 231 6.35 14.81 -32.20
CA SER A 231 5.95 14.45 -33.55
C SER A 231 5.44 13.01 -33.62
N TYR A 232 4.13 12.88 -33.81
CA TYR A 232 3.52 11.65 -34.30
C TYR A 232 3.01 11.92 -35.72
N SER A 233 3.57 11.26 -36.72
CA SER A 233 3.02 11.25 -38.08
C SER A 233 1.89 10.23 -38.15
N ILE A 234 0.65 10.72 -38.16
CA ILE A 234 -0.52 9.88 -38.42
C ILE A 234 -0.63 9.69 -39.93
N SER A 235 -0.18 8.54 -40.45
CA SER A 235 -0.54 8.15 -41.82
C SER A 235 -1.89 7.43 -41.78
N ARG A 236 -2.94 8.10 -42.28
CA ARG A 236 -4.26 7.48 -42.47
C ARG A 236 -4.24 6.63 -43.75
N SER A 237 -4.18 5.32 -43.62
CA SER A 237 -4.51 4.41 -44.72
C SER A 237 -6.02 4.19 -44.74
N ARG A 238 -6.72 4.71 -45.77
CA ARG A 238 -8.11 4.35 -46.07
C ARG A 238 -8.17 2.92 -46.60
N ARG A 239 -8.53 1.95 -45.75
CA ARG A 239 -9.26 0.73 -46.11
C ARG A 239 -9.56 -0.09 -44.85
N GLN A 240 -10.76 -0.65 -44.82
CA GLN A 240 -11.42 -1.38 -43.74
C GLN A 240 -10.52 -2.34 -42.96
N ASP A 241 -10.84 -2.42 -41.66
CA ASP A 241 -10.38 -3.35 -40.64
C ASP A 241 -8.86 -3.45 -40.47
N LYS A 242 -8.31 -2.75 -39.46
CA LYS A 242 -6.92 -3.00 -39.03
C LYS A 242 -6.60 -2.52 -37.62
N ILE A 243 -6.19 -3.50 -36.83
CA ILE A 243 -5.30 -3.44 -35.67
C ILE A 243 -4.26 -2.31 -35.84
N ILE A 244 -4.22 -1.40 -34.87
CA ILE A 244 -3.19 -0.37 -34.78
C ILE A 244 -1.93 -1.03 -34.21
N ARG A 245 -0.88 -1.18 -35.01
CA ARG A 245 0.46 -1.54 -34.52
C ARG A 245 1.29 -0.27 -34.34
N ILE A 246 1.69 0.00 -33.11
CA ILE A 246 2.60 1.10 -32.76
C ILE A 246 4.01 0.52 -32.71
N TYR A 247 4.93 1.08 -33.52
CA TYR A 247 6.36 0.76 -33.45
C TYR A 247 7.09 1.95 -32.80
N ALA A 248 7.82 1.71 -31.71
CA ALA A 248 8.73 2.69 -31.14
C ALA A 248 10.01 2.75 -31.99
N GLY A 249 10.18 3.83 -32.76
CA GLY A 249 11.41 4.08 -33.51
C GLY A 249 12.53 4.54 -32.58
N ARG A 250 13.71 3.91 -32.65
CA ARG A 250 14.94 4.42 -32.05
C ARG A 250 15.31 5.74 -32.72
N VAL A 251 15.52 6.80 -31.93
CA VAL A 251 16.13 8.05 -32.41
C VAL A 251 17.64 7.85 -32.51
N VAL A 252 18.17 7.85 -33.73
CA VAL A 252 19.61 8.00 -34.00
C VAL A 252 19.90 9.49 -34.00
N ASN A 253 20.84 9.92 -33.16
CA ASN A 253 21.20 11.31 -32.93
C ASN A 253 21.99 11.88 -34.14
N PRO A 254 21.50 12.88 -34.90
CA PRO A 254 22.27 13.52 -35.96
C PRO A 254 22.73 14.90 -35.50
N GLY A 255 24.03 15.05 -35.20
CA GLY A 255 24.61 16.39 -35.05
C GLY A 255 25.75 16.51 -34.04
N ILE A 256 26.89 15.89 -34.31
CA ILE A 256 28.18 16.51 -33.95
C ILE A 256 28.91 16.71 -35.27
N SER A 257 28.72 17.90 -35.84
CA SER A 257 29.65 18.46 -36.82
C SER A 257 30.14 19.78 -36.24
N ASN A 258 31.37 19.79 -35.74
CA ASN A 258 32.18 21.00 -35.78
C ASN A 258 33.62 20.59 -36.15
N ILE A 259 34.01 21.10 -37.31
CA ILE A 259 35.34 21.09 -37.91
C ILE A 259 36.11 22.25 -37.29
N VAL A 260 37.30 22.01 -36.75
CA VAL A 260 38.45 22.93 -36.85
C VAL A 260 39.72 22.08 -36.98
N LYS A 261 40.58 22.53 -37.90
CA LYS A 261 41.77 21.91 -38.52
C LYS A 261 42.70 21.12 -37.62
#